data_AF-A0AAN6QNQ0-F1
#
_entry.id   AF-A0AAN6QNQ0-F1
#
_cell.length_a   1.000
_cell.length_b   1.000
_cell.length_c   1.000
_cell.angle_alpha   90.00
_cell.angle_beta   90.00
_cell.angle_gamma   90.00
#
_symmetry.space_group_name_H-M   'P 1'
#
loop_
_entity.id
_entity.type
_entity.pdbx_description
1 polymer ?
#
loop_
_entity_poly.entity_id
_entity_poly.type
_entity_poly.pdbx_seq_one_letter_code
_entity_poly.pdbx_strand_id
1 'polypeptide(L)'
;MAVLLDDAWVKVQAKTFTKWLNNKIAARNLQINDLVKDLSDGIILIHLLEILSNESLGRYAARPKLRVQRFENVNIALEFIKSRKIQLTNIGAEDIVDGNRKIILGLIWTLILRFTISDINDQGLSAREGLLLWCQRKTACYDDVHVENFSSSWNNGLAFCALLDIHRPDLIDYDKLDTSDHRGNMQLAFDIASREIGIPDLLDVEDVCDVAKPDERSLMTYIAYWFHAFSQMDRVENAGRRVEKFVSNMNGAWEMQNSYEVRMRTLLMQIAEQRQAWEVARFDGSYADAREQNREFSRYKQKSKRAWVAEKSDLAGLLGNIKTKLATYRLLPYEPPPELSVESLEKAWVGLVDAEHRR
;
A
#
# COMPACT_ATOMS: atom_id res chain seq x y z
N MET A 1 -25.64 -20.63 40.54
CA MET A 1 -24.50 -19.74 40.26
C MET A 1 -23.64 -20.17 39.07
N ALA A 2 -23.50 -21.47 38.74
CA ALA A 2 -22.75 -21.90 37.56
C ALA A 2 -23.45 -21.65 36.20
N VAL A 3 -24.79 -21.61 36.16
CA VAL A 3 -25.57 -21.37 34.91
C VAL A 3 -25.54 -19.89 34.46
N LEU A 4 -25.17 -18.95 35.34
CA LEU A 4 -25.19 -17.50 35.03
C LEU A 4 -23.87 -16.99 34.44
N LEU A 5 -22.75 -17.70 34.63
CA LEU A 5 -21.44 -17.35 34.06
C LEU A 5 -21.29 -17.80 32.60
N ASP A 6 -22.07 -18.80 32.16
CA ASP A 6 -21.93 -19.45 30.85
C ASP A 6 -22.54 -18.65 29.66
N ASP A 7 -23.21 -17.52 29.94
CA ASP A 7 -23.87 -16.67 28.94
C ASP A 7 -23.21 -15.28 28.75
N ALA A 8 -22.22 -14.91 29.58
CA ALA A 8 -21.60 -13.58 29.49
C ALA A 8 -20.84 -13.40 28.17
N TRP A 9 -20.05 -14.40 27.77
CA TRP A 9 -19.33 -14.38 26.49
C TRP A 9 -20.29 -14.37 25.29
N VAL A 10 -21.46 -15.03 25.40
CA VAL A 10 -22.50 -15.04 24.35
C VAL A 10 -23.05 -13.63 24.13
N LYS A 11 -23.22 -12.85 25.21
CA LYS A 11 -23.69 -11.46 25.13
C LYS A 11 -22.66 -10.55 24.45
N VAL A 12 -21.39 -10.64 24.85
CA VAL A 12 -20.28 -9.88 24.24
C VAL A 12 -20.15 -10.23 22.76
N GLN A 13 -20.19 -11.52 22.42
CA GLN A 13 -20.12 -11.98 21.04
C GLN A 13 -21.30 -11.49 20.21
N ALA A 14 -22.52 -11.57 20.74
CA ALA A 14 -23.70 -11.03 20.07
C ALA A 14 -23.59 -9.51 19.84
N LYS A 15 -23.13 -8.75 20.83
CA LYS A 15 -22.92 -7.29 20.72
C LYS A 15 -21.90 -6.97 19.63
N THR A 16 -20.74 -7.61 19.67
CA THR A 16 -19.64 -7.44 18.70
C THR A 16 -20.08 -7.81 17.29
N PHE A 17 -20.74 -8.96 17.12
CA PHE A 17 -21.21 -9.41 15.81
C PHE A 17 -22.34 -8.55 15.26
N THR A 18 -23.19 -7.98 16.12
CA THR A 18 -24.19 -6.98 15.73
C THR A 18 -23.52 -5.71 15.21
N LYS A 19 -22.52 -5.19 15.93
CA LYS A 19 -21.73 -4.02 15.50
C LYS A 19 -21.03 -4.29 14.16
N TRP A 20 -20.44 -5.48 13.99
CA TRP A 20 -19.83 -5.90 12.73
C TRP A 20 -20.83 -5.96 11.57
N LEU A 21 -21.99 -6.59 11.78
CA LEU A 21 -23.06 -6.67 10.77
C LEU A 21 -23.54 -5.28 10.38
N ASN A 22 -23.85 -4.42 11.36
CA ASN A 22 -24.28 -3.05 11.13
C ASN A 22 -23.25 -2.25 10.34
N ASN A 23 -21.95 -2.41 10.64
CA ASN A 23 -20.89 -1.78 9.87
C ASN A 23 -20.91 -2.21 8.38
N LYS A 24 -21.18 -3.49 8.08
CA LYS A 24 -21.26 -3.98 6.69
C LYS A 24 -22.53 -3.53 5.96
N ILE A 25 -23.69 -3.63 6.61
CA ILE A 25 -24.99 -3.35 5.97
C ILE A 25 -25.37 -1.85 5.95
N ALA A 26 -24.58 -1.00 6.63
CA ALA A 26 -24.76 0.46 6.61
C ALA A 26 -24.85 1.02 5.17
N ALA A 27 -24.11 0.43 4.23
CA ALA A 27 -24.16 0.83 2.81
C ALA A 27 -25.54 0.68 2.16
N ARG A 28 -26.45 -0.11 2.75
CA ARG A 28 -27.84 -0.28 2.29
C ARG A 28 -28.85 0.41 3.20
N ASN A 29 -28.40 1.27 4.12
CA ASN A 29 -29.25 1.94 5.13
C ASN A 29 -30.09 0.95 5.96
N LEU A 30 -29.52 -0.22 6.26
CA LEU A 30 -30.13 -1.24 7.11
C LEU A 30 -29.48 -1.22 8.50
N GLN A 31 -30.23 -1.68 9.50
CA GLN A 31 -29.75 -1.80 10.88
C GLN A 31 -30.37 -3.02 11.55
N ILE A 32 -29.54 -3.74 12.30
CA ILE A 32 -29.91 -4.83 13.19
C ILE A 32 -29.90 -4.31 14.63
N ASN A 33 -30.96 -4.62 15.36
CA ASN A 33 -31.10 -4.37 16.79
C ASN A 33 -31.07 -5.68 17.59
N ASP A 34 -31.66 -6.75 17.05
CA ASP A 34 -31.69 -8.08 17.65
C ASP A 34 -31.31 -9.13 16.60
N LEU A 35 -30.10 -9.69 16.72
CA LEU A 35 -29.58 -10.70 15.76
C LEU A 35 -30.54 -11.84 15.50
N VAL A 36 -31.26 -12.30 16.53
CA VAL A 36 -32.12 -13.47 16.41
C VAL A 36 -33.37 -13.11 15.61
N LYS A 37 -34.01 -11.99 15.95
CA LYS A 37 -35.24 -11.56 15.29
C LYS A 37 -34.98 -11.06 13.87
N ASP A 38 -33.97 -10.22 13.70
CA ASP A 38 -33.74 -9.49 12.45
C ASP A 38 -33.12 -10.38 11.36
N LEU A 39 -32.46 -11.49 11.72
CA LEU A 39 -31.95 -12.47 10.75
C LEU A 39 -32.98 -13.58 10.42
N SER A 40 -34.04 -13.73 11.20
CA SER A 40 -34.99 -14.85 11.10
C SER A 40 -35.79 -14.89 9.79
N ASP A 41 -35.83 -13.79 9.03
CA ASP A 41 -36.53 -13.71 7.73
C ASP A 41 -35.62 -13.95 6.51
N GLY A 42 -34.31 -14.07 6.75
CA GLY A 42 -33.28 -14.31 5.75
C GLY A 42 -32.91 -13.12 4.88
N ILE A 43 -33.63 -12.00 4.90
CA ILE A 43 -33.40 -10.86 3.99
C ILE A 43 -32.05 -10.20 4.30
N ILE A 44 -31.79 -9.90 5.57
CA ILE A 44 -30.54 -9.25 5.97
C ILE A 44 -29.34 -10.16 5.69
N LEU A 45 -29.48 -11.47 5.88
CA LEU A 45 -28.42 -12.44 5.57
C LEU A 45 -28.09 -12.44 4.08
N ILE A 46 -29.11 -12.39 3.21
CA ILE A 46 -28.91 -12.26 1.77
C ILE A 46 -28.18 -10.95 1.45
N HIS A 47 -28.67 -9.81 1.95
CA HIS A 47 -28.05 -8.50 1.72
C HIS A 47 -26.60 -8.45 2.17
N LEU A 48 -26.29 -9.02 3.33
CA LEU A 48 -24.93 -9.15 3.84
C LEU A 48 -24.04 -9.93 2.87
N LEU A 49 -24.48 -11.10 2.42
CA LEU A 49 -23.71 -11.94 1.49
C LEU A 49 -23.49 -11.23 0.15
N GLU A 50 -24.49 -10.51 -0.35
CA GLU A 50 -24.33 -9.71 -1.57
C GLU A 50 -23.30 -8.59 -1.39
N ILE A 51 -23.27 -7.92 -0.23
CA ILE A 51 -22.26 -6.89 0.08
C ILE A 51 -20.86 -7.49 0.20
N LEU A 52 -20.72 -8.60 0.94
CA LEU A 52 -19.42 -9.23 1.20
C LEU A 52 -18.81 -9.87 -0.05
N SER A 53 -19.65 -10.38 -0.96
CA SER A 53 -19.20 -11.06 -2.18
C SER A 53 -19.23 -10.17 -3.44
N ASN A 54 -19.89 -9.01 -3.36
CA ASN A 54 -20.17 -8.14 -4.50
C ASN A 54 -20.91 -8.86 -5.66
N GLU A 55 -21.76 -9.83 -5.33
CA GLU A 55 -22.57 -10.61 -6.27
C GLU A 55 -24.03 -10.66 -5.83
N SER A 56 -24.97 -10.74 -6.78
CA SER A 56 -26.39 -10.89 -6.43
C SER A 56 -26.72 -12.35 -6.15
N LEU A 57 -27.52 -12.57 -5.10
CA LEU A 57 -28.07 -13.88 -4.75
C LEU A 57 -29.37 -14.21 -5.50
N GLY A 58 -29.76 -13.37 -6.47
CA GLY A 58 -30.91 -13.58 -7.33
C GLY A 58 -32.23 -13.23 -6.65
N ARG A 59 -33.30 -13.97 -7.00
CA ARG A 59 -34.67 -13.66 -6.55
C ARG A 59 -34.97 -14.35 -5.23
N TYR A 60 -35.41 -13.55 -4.25
CA TYR A 60 -35.88 -14.01 -2.95
C TYR A 60 -37.19 -13.28 -2.57
N ALA A 61 -37.87 -13.77 -1.53
CA ALA A 61 -39.09 -13.14 -1.04
C ALA A 61 -38.74 -11.85 -0.27
N ALA A 62 -38.94 -10.70 -0.91
CA ALA A 62 -38.62 -9.38 -0.32
C ALA A 62 -39.52 -8.96 0.85
N ARG A 63 -40.66 -9.62 1.04
CA ARG A 63 -41.61 -9.38 2.15
C ARG A 63 -42.18 -10.72 2.66
N PRO A 64 -41.38 -11.56 3.32
CA PRO A 64 -41.76 -12.91 3.71
C PRO A 64 -42.74 -12.88 4.88
N LYS A 65 -44.00 -13.23 4.63
CA LYS A 65 -45.05 -13.30 5.66
C LYS A 65 -45.16 -14.69 6.27
N LEU A 66 -44.96 -15.72 5.46
CA LEU A 66 -45.08 -17.12 5.88
C LEU A 66 -43.71 -17.68 6.31
N ARG A 67 -43.70 -18.59 7.28
CA ARG A 67 -42.46 -19.27 7.74
C ARG A 67 -41.73 -19.94 6.57
N VAL A 68 -42.46 -20.53 5.62
CA VAL A 68 -41.87 -21.17 4.43
C VAL A 68 -41.08 -20.18 3.56
N GLN A 69 -41.55 -18.93 3.41
CA GLN A 69 -40.83 -17.91 2.65
C GLN A 69 -39.53 -17.47 3.33
N ARG A 70 -39.55 -17.38 4.67
CA ARG A 70 -38.35 -17.09 5.47
C ARG A 70 -37.33 -18.22 5.35
N PHE A 71 -37.82 -19.46 5.44
CA PHE A 71 -37.01 -20.67 5.29
C PHE A 71 -36.36 -20.75 3.89
N GLU A 72 -37.11 -20.46 2.83
CA GLU A 72 -36.57 -20.36 1.46
C GLU A 72 -35.50 -19.28 1.33
N ASN A 73 -35.74 -18.06 1.86
CA ASN A 73 -34.74 -16.98 1.86
C ASN A 73 -33.45 -17.39 2.57
N VAL A 74 -33.56 -17.98 3.76
CA VAL A 74 -32.39 -18.46 4.52
C VAL A 74 -31.66 -19.56 3.75
N ASN A 75 -32.38 -20.50 3.13
CA ASN A 75 -31.74 -21.55 2.30
C ASN A 75 -30.96 -20.97 1.12
N ILE A 76 -31.48 -19.95 0.42
CA ILE A 76 -30.74 -19.26 -0.65
C ILE A 76 -29.38 -18.76 -0.12
N ALA A 77 -29.38 -18.13 1.05
CA ALA A 77 -28.15 -17.66 1.68
C ALA A 77 -27.20 -18.81 2.07
N LEU A 78 -27.70 -19.88 2.68
CA LEU A 78 -26.89 -21.03 3.10
C LEU A 78 -26.33 -21.81 1.89
N GLU A 79 -27.09 -21.94 0.81
CA GLU A 79 -26.63 -22.55 -0.45
C GLU A 79 -25.53 -21.72 -1.11
N PHE A 80 -25.65 -20.39 -1.11
CA PHE A 80 -24.60 -19.50 -1.58
C PHE A 80 -23.31 -19.67 -0.76
N ILE A 81 -23.41 -19.77 0.56
CA ILE A 81 -22.24 -20.03 1.42
C ILE A 81 -21.57 -21.37 1.08
N LYS A 82 -22.38 -22.42 0.88
CA LYS A 82 -21.88 -23.75 0.47
C LYS A 82 -21.22 -23.73 -0.91
N SER A 83 -21.79 -23.00 -1.87
CA SER A 83 -21.23 -22.89 -3.23
C SER A 83 -19.85 -22.23 -3.24
N ARG A 84 -19.57 -21.34 -2.26
CA ARG A 84 -18.26 -20.75 -1.98
C ARG A 84 -17.29 -21.68 -1.25
N LYS A 85 -17.63 -22.96 -1.10
CA LYS A 85 -16.85 -24.00 -0.39
C LYS A 85 -16.62 -23.71 1.09
N ILE A 86 -17.51 -22.93 1.70
CA ILE A 86 -17.47 -22.66 3.14
C ILE A 86 -18.24 -23.78 3.84
N GLN A 87 -17.60 -24.42 4.82
CA GLN A 87 -18.22 -25.52 5.56
C GLN A 87 -19.19 -24.98 6.61
N LEU A 88 -20.44 -25.46 6.56
CA LEU A 88 -21.49 -25.16 7.54
C LEU A 88 -21.79 -26.44 8.32
N THR A 89 -21.08 -26.64 9.44
CA THR A 89 -21.30 -27.80 10.32
C THR A 89 -22.44 -27.52 11.29
N ASN A 90 -23.51 -28.31 11.21
CA ASN A 90 -24.69 -28.21 12.09
C ASN A 90 -25.43 -26.85 12.02
N ILE A 91 -25.51 -26.24 10.84
CA ILE A 91 -26.27 -25.00 10.61
C ILE A 91 -27.35 -25.26 9.56
N GLY A 92 -28.62 -25.29 10.00
CA GLY A 92 -29.79 -25.40 9.14
C GLY A 92 -30.58 -24.09 9.03
N ALA A 93 -31.41 -23.98 7.99
CA ALA A 93 -32.30 -22.82 7.85
C ALA A 93 -33.36 -22.75 8.96
N GLU A 94 -33.81 -23.89 9.46
CA GLU A 94 -34.74 -24.00 10.59
C GLU A 94 -34.19 -23.31 11.84
N ASP A 95 -32.92 -23.55 12.16
CA ASP A 95 -32.26 -22.98 13.34
C ASP A 95 -32.22 -21.45 13.31
N ILE A 96 -32.12 -20.85 12.12
CA ILE A 96 -32.07 -19.40 11.94
C ILE A 96 -33.47 -18.80 12.01
N VAL A 97 -34.44 -19.42 11.32
CA VAL A 97 -35.83 -18.96 11.30
C VAL A 97 -36.49 -19.06 12.67
N ASP A 98 -36.19 -20.12 13.42
CA ASP A 98 -36.75 -20.36 14.75
C ASP A 98 -35.91 -19.71 15.87
N GLY A 99 -34.79 -19.08 15.52
CA GLY A 99 -34.08 -18.16 16.40
C GLY A 99 -33.08 -18.81 17.37
N ASN A 100 -32.40 -19.88 16.97
CA ASN A 100 -31.34 -20.50 17.76
C ASN A 100 -30.09 -19.59 17.79
N ARG A 101 -29.98 -18.80 18.86
CA ARG A 101 -28.90 -17.81 19.07
C ARG A 101 -27.49 -18.39 18.86
N LYS A 102 -27.19 -19.57 19.40
CA LYS A 102 -25.82 -20.15 19.32
C LYS A 102 -25.47 -20.50 17.87
N ILE A 103 -26.44 -21.03 17.11
CA ILE A 103 -26.26 -21.37 15.70
C ILE A 103 -26.13 -20.11 14.84
N ILE A 104 -26.94 -19.08 15.11
CA ILE A 104 -26.83 -17.77 14.44
C ILE A 104 -25.45 -17.16 14.69
N LEU A 105 -24.95 -17.14 15.92
CA LEU A 105 -23.59 -16.65 16.21
C LEU A 105 -22.51 -17.49 15.51
N GLY A 106 -22.68 -18.82 15.44
CA GLY A 106 -21.79 -19.71 14.69
C GLY A 106 -21.76 -19.39 13.19
N LEU A 107 -22.92 -19.10 12.59
CA LEU A 107 -23.03 -18.67 11.20
C LEU A 107 -22.31 -17.34 10.96
N ILE A 108 -22.59 -16.33 11.79
CA ILE A 108 -21.96 -15.02 11.63
C ILE A 108 -20.44 -15.10 11.84
N TRP A 109 -19.97 -15.88 12.81
CA TRP A 109 -18.55 -16.17 12.98
C TRP A 109 -17.93 -16.78 11.72
N THR A 110 -18.62 -17.75 11.10
CA THR A 110 -18.14 -18.39 9.87
C THR A 110 -17.96 -17.38 8.74
N LEU A 111 -18.87 -16.40 8.63
CA LEU A 111 -18.78 -15.32 7.67
C LEU A 111 -17.66 -14.33 8.01
N ILE A 112 -17.52 -13.92 9.27
CA ILE A 112 -16.42 -13.06 9.72
C ILE A 112 -15.07 -13.72 9.42
N LEU A 113 -14.91 -14.97 9.84
CA LEU A 113 -13.69 -15.74 9.60
C LEU A 113 -13.37 -15.79 8.11
N ARG A 114 -14.36 -16.06 7.25
CA ARG A 114 -14.12 -16.21 5.81
C ARG A 114 -13.85 -14.90 5.08
N PHE A 115 -14.63 -13.85 5.37
CA PHE A 115 -14.65 -12.60 4.58
C PHE A 115 -13.88 -11.46 5.22
N THR A 116 -13.53 -11.57 6.50
CA THR A 116 -12.72 -10.55 7.21
C THR A 116 -11.36 -11.10 7.58
N ILE A 117 -11.26 -12.33 8.09
CA ILE A 117 -9.98 -12.82 8.65
C ILE A 117 -9.19 -13.68 7.66
N SER A 118 -9.85 -14.48 6.80
CA SER A 118 -9.16 -15.47 5.95
C SER A 118 -8.24 -14.87 4.89
N ASP A 119 -8.46 -13.60 4.51
CA ASP A 119 -7.58 -12.90 3.57
C ASP A 119 -6.27 -12.42 4.24
N ILE A 120 -6.16 -12.57 5.56
CA ILE A 120 -4.95 -12.39 6.36
C ILE A 120 -4.13 -13.68 6.26
N ASN A 121 -3.65 -13.99 5.06
CA ASN A 121 -2.76 -15.13 4.84
C ASN A 121 -1.32 -14.63 4.74
N ASP A 122 -0.52 -14.94 5.76
CA ASP A 122 0.92 -14.79 5.73
C ASP A 122 1.55 -16.19 5.72
N GLN A 123 2.40 -16.46 4.71
CA GLN A 123 3.32 -17.60 4.71
C GLN A 123 2.70 -19.00 4.86
N GLY A 124 1.45 -19.20 4.45
CA GLY A 124 0.79 -20.52 4.46
C GLY A 124 0.27 -20.95 5.83
N LEU A 125 0.22 -20.03 6.80
CA LEU A 125 -0.41 -20.22 8.10
C LEU A 125 -1.93 -20.16 7.99
N SER A 126 -2.63 -20.70 8.99
CA SER A 126 -4.06 -20.43 9.12
C SER A 126 -4.31 -18.94 9.37
N ALA A 127 -5.48 -18.44 8.99
CA ALA A 127 -5.84 -17.03 9.15
C ALA A 127 -5.69 -16.52 10.58
N ARG A 128 -6.00 -17.36 11.58
CA ARG A 128 -5.82 -17.05 13.00
C ARG A 128 -4.34 -16.90 13.36
N GLU A 129 -3.50 -17.83 12.91
CA GLU A 129 -2.06 -17.81 13.17
C GLU A 129 -1.38 -16.64 12.46
N GLY A 130 -1.77 -16.34 11.21
CA GLY A 130 -1.30 -15.18 10.47
C GLY A 130 -1.61 -13.87 11.18
N LEU A 131 -2.85 -13.71 11.69
CA LEU A 131 -3.23 -12.54 12.47
C LEU A 131 -2.46 -12.45 13.79
N LEU A 132 -2.25 -13.57 14.49
CA LEU A 132 -1.51 -13.60 15.75
C LEU A 132 -0.04 -13.23 15.53
N LEU A 133 0.57 -13.82 14.51
CA LEU A 133 1.95 -13.55 14.11
C LEU A 133 2.14 -12.09 13.72
N TRP A 134 1.16 -11.49 13.02
CA TRP A 134 1.20 -10.05 12.72
C TRP A 134 1.21 -9.21 14.01
N CYS A 135 0.32 -9.51 14.96
CA CYS A 135 0.28 -8.80 16.25
C CYS A 135 1.62 -8.91 16.98
N GLN A 136 2.17 -10.13 17.07
CA GLN A 136 3.46 -10.41 17.69
C GLN A 136 4.60 -9.64 17.02
N ARG A 137 4.68 -9.66 15.68
CA ARG A 137 5.73 -8.94 14.94
C ARG A 137 5.64 -7.43 15.13
N LYS A 138 4.43 -6.86 15.16
CA LYS A 138 4.21 -5.42 15.34
C LYS A 138 4.45 -4.98 16.79
N THR A 139 4.32 -5.87 17.76
CA THR A 139 4.50 -5.57 19.19
C THR A 139 5.83 -6.08 19.78
N ALA A 140 6.67 -6.76 18.99
CA ALA A 140 7.90 -7.41 19.46
C ALA A 140 8.95 -6.47 20.09
N CYS A 141 8.89 -5.18 19.79
CA CYS A 141 9.78 -4.14 20.33
C CYS A 141 9.30 -3.49 21.64
N TYR A 142 8.15 -3.92 22.17
CA TYR A 142 7.59 -3.39 23.41
C TYR A 142 7.75 -4.45 24.50
N ASP A 143 8.67 -4.21 25.44
CA ASP A 143 9.02 -5.17 26.50
C ASP A 143 7.81 -5.56 27.37
N ASP A 144 6.82 -4.67 27.49
CA ASP A 144 5.67 -4.84 28.37
C ASP A 144 4.51 -5.59 27.68
N VAL A 145 4.64 -5.93 26.39
CA VAL A 145 3.54 -6.45 25.55
C VAL A 145 3.87 -7.84 25.03
N HIS A 146 3.09 -8.81 25.49
CA HIS A 146 3.24 -10.22 25.10
C HIS A 146 1.92 -10.77 24.54
N VAL A 147 1.81 -10.76 23.21
CA VAL A 147 0.61 -11.25 22.51
C VAL A 147 0.74 -12.74 22.21
N GLU A 148 0.10 -13.59 23.01
CA GLU A 148 0.11 -15.06 22.84
C GLU A 148 -1.23 -15.63 22.40
N ASN A 149 -2.31 -14.87 22.61
CA ASN A 149 -3.67 -15.30 22.32
C ASN A 149 -4.58 -14.12 21.96
N PHE A 150 -5.82 -14.42 21.56
CA PHE A 150 -6.87 -13.42 21.31
C PHE A 150 -7.82 -13.30 22.49
N SER A 151 -7.32 -13.38 23.72
CA SER A 151 -8.10 -13.28 24.95
C SER A 151 -7.31 -12.45 25.97
N SER A 152 -6.75 -13.09 27.01
CA SER A 152 -6.09 -12.43 28.14
C SER A 152 -4.90 -11.53 27.77
N SER A 153 -4.22 -11.76 26.63
CA SER A 153 -3.11 -10.92 26.17
C SER A 153 -3.50 -9.47 25.86
N TRP A 154 -4.80 -9.18 25.76
CA TRP A 154 -5.32 -7.86 25.37
C TRP A 154 -5.98 -7.10 26.53
N ASN A 155 -6.09 -7.70 27.71
CA ASN A 155 -6.87 -7.16 28.83
C ASN A 155 -6.36 -5.83 29.38
N ASN A 156 -5.06 -5.57 29.31
CA ASN A 156 -4.45 -4.36 29.87
C ASN A 156 -4.44 -3.17 28.88
N GLY A 157 -4.95 -3.34 27.65
CA GLY A 157 -5.00 -2.29 26.64
C GLY A 157 -3.66 -1.95 25.98
N LEU A 158 -2.51 -2.35 26.55
CA LEU A 158 -1.18 -1.99 26.05
C LEU A 158 -0.90 -2.56 24.65
N ALA A 159 -1.42 -3.76 24.34
CA ALA A 159 -1.28 -4.33 23.00
C ALA A 159 -1.95 -3.45 21.92
N PHE A 160 -3.11 -2.84 22.20
CA PHE A 160 -3.74 -1.89 21.27
C PHE A 160 -2.95 -0.58 21.18
N CYS A 161 -2.43 -0.08 22.31
CA CYS A 161 -1.58 1.11 22.33
C CYS A 161 -0.30 0.91 21.53
N ALA A 162 0.36 -0.24 21.66
CA ALA A 162 1.57 -0.58 20.92
C ALA A 162 1.30 -0.70 19.41
N LEU A 163 0.14 -1.25 19.02
CA LEU A 163 -0.28 -1.26 17.62
C LEU A 163 -0.51 0.13 17.05
N LEU A 164 -1.00 1.09 17.85
CA LEU A 164 -1.08 2.49 17.46
C LEU A 164 0.30 3.10 17.31
N ASP A 165 1.14 2.99 18.34
CA ASP A 165 2.45 3.62 18.40
C ASP A 165 3.36 3.17 17.23
N ILE A 166 3.40 1.86 16.92
CA ILE A 166 4.27 1.35 15.85
C ILE A 166 3.86 1.81 14.44
N HIS A 167 2.58 2.17 14.23
CA HIS A 167 2.08 2.61 12.92
C HIS A 167 1.86 4.12 12.84
N ARG A 168 1.52 4.76 13.96
CA ARG A 168 1.15 6.18 14.11
C ARG A 168 1.66 6.70 15.47
N PRO A 169 3.00 6.78 15.65
CA PRO A 169 3.60 7.29 16.89
C PRO A 169 3.29 8.79 17.11
N ASP A 170 2.76 9.47 16.09
CA ASP A 170 2.29 10.85 16.20
C ASP A 170 0.95 10.98 16.97
N LEU A 171 0.20 9.89 17.12
CA LEU A 171 -1.13 9.89 17.75
C LEU A 171 -1.12 9.47 19.22
N ILE A 172 -0.07 8.82 19.69
CA ILE A 172 0.04 8.29 21.05
C ILE A 172 1.48 8.40 21.53
N ASP A 173 1.67 8.71 22.81
CA ASP A 173 2.99 8.72 23.46
C ASP A 173 3.07 7.49 24.38
N TYR A 174 3.51 6.36 23.82
CA TYR A 174 3.46 5.07 24.50
C TYR A 174 4.27 5.05 25.81
N ASP A 175 5.45 5.70 25.81
CA ASP A 175 6.37 5.72 26.95
C ASP A 175 5.81 6.46 28.17
N LYS A 176 4.76 7.27 27.99
CA LYS A 176 4.10 8.01 29.07
C LYS A 176 2.85 7.32 29.62
N LEU A 177 2.47 6.16 29.07
CA LEU A 177 1.30 5.44 29.54
C LEU A 177 1.52 4.88 30.95
N ASP A 178 0.51 4.99 31.80
CA ASP A 178 0.49 4.30 33.09
C ASP A 178 0.11 2.84 32.84
N THR A 179 1.07 1.92 32.96
CA THR A 179 0.85 0.49 32.74
C THR A 179 -0.17 -0.13 33.69
N SER A 180 -0.49 0.54 34.80
CA SER A 180 -1.52 0.11 35.75
C SER A 180 -2.94 0.57 35.38
N ASP A 181 -3.08 1.61 34.54
CA ASP A 181 -4.38 2.11 34.08
C ASP A 181 -4.90 1.36 32.84
N HIS A 182 -5.24 0.09 33.03
CA HIS A 182 -5.69 -0.78 31.94
C HIS A 182 -6.90 -0.23 31.18
N ARG A 183 -7.86 0.35 31.92
CA ARG A 183 -9.10 0.88 31.33
C ARG A 183 -8.82 2.16 30.56
N GLY A 184 -8.05 3.09 31.13
CA GLY A 184 -7.68 4.33 30.46
C GLY A 184 -6.89 4.08 29.19
N ASN A 185 -5.90 3.18 29.24
CA ASN A 185 -5.08 2.82 28.08
C ASN A 185 -5.94 2.22 26.95
N MET A 186 -6.85 1.30 27.27
CA MET A 186 -7.70 0.68 26.25
C MET A 186 -8.72 1.67 25.67
N GLN A 187 -9.33 2.51 26.50
CA GLN A 187 -10.24 3.56 26.03
C GLN A 187 -9.53 4.54 25.10
N LEU A 188 -8.34 5.00 25.49
CA LEU A 188 -7.51 5.88 24.67
C LEU A 188 -7.23 5.25 23.30
N ALA A 189 -6.83 3.98 23.28
CA ALA A 189 -6.53 3.29 22.03
C ALA A 189 -7.76 3.15 21.13
N PHE A 190 -8.93 2.82 21.68
CA PHE A 190 -10.17 2.69 20.91
C PHE A 190 -10.63 4.05 20.36
N ASP A 191 -10.58 5.11 21.17
CA ASP A 191 -10.97 6.46 20.77
C ASP A 191 -10.10 6.99 19.62
N ILE A 192 -8.78 6.80 19.71
CA ILE A 192 -7.85 7.20 18.63
C ILE A 192 -8.11 6.38 17.37
N ALA A 193 -8.28 5.07 17.50
CA ALA A 193 -8.54 4.18 16.37
C ALA A 193 -9.84 4.53 15.63
N SER A 194 -10.90 4.88 16.37
CA SER A 194 -12.17 5.30 15.80
C SER A 194 -12.07 6.67 15.12
N ARG A 195 -11.56 7.67 15.83
CA ARG A 195 -11.58 9.07 15.38
C ARG A 195 -10.54 9.37 14.30
N GLU A 196 -9.32 8.88 14.45
CA GLU A 196 -8.19 9.26 13.61
C GLU A 196 -7.90 8.26 12.48
N ILE A 197 -8.24 6.99 12.69
CA ILE A 197 -7.95 5.89 11.75
C ILE A 197 -9.22 5.41 11.03
N GLY A 198 -10.39 5.58 11.65
CA GLY A 198 -11.68 5.14 11.10
C GLY A 198 -11.97 3.65 11.34
N ILE A 199 -11.35 3.04 12.35
CA ILE A 199 -11.66 1.68 12.78
C ILE A 199 -12.98 1.71 13.57
N PRO A 200 -14.04 0.99 13.15
CA PRO A 200 -15.33 1.05 13.83
C PRO A 200 -15.29 0.40 15.21
N ASP A 201 -15.96 0.99 16.20
CA ASP A 201 -15.99 0.51 17.59
C ASP A 201 -16.80 -0.79 17.75
N LEU A 202 -16.15 -1.94 17.53
CA LEU A 202 -16.80 -3.25 17.63
C LEU A 202 -16.85 -3.80 19.06
N LEU A 203 -15.90 -3.41 19.91
CA LEU A 203 -15.80 -3.82 21.31
C LEU A 203 -15.97 -2.61 22.22
N ASP A 204 -16.41 -2.87 23.44
CA ASP A 204 -16.43 -1.89 24.52
C ASP A 204 -15.39 -2.28 25.57
N VAL A 205 -14.84 -1.29 26.27
CA VAL A 205 -13.67 -1.48 27.13
C VAL A 205 -13.97 -2.48 28.26
N GLU A 206 -15.17 -2.42 28.85
CA GLU A 206 -15.60 -3.35 29.90
C GLU A 206 -15.69 -4.82 29.43
N ASP A 207 -15.98 -5.05 28.15
CA ASP A 207 -16.14 -6.40 27.59
C ASP A 207 -14.79 -7.12 27.44
N VAL A 208 -13.67 -6.40 27.60
CA VAL A 208 -12.30 -6.91 27.52
C VAL A 208 -11.54 -6.69 28.83
N CYS A 209 -11.50 -5.47 29.35
CA CYS A 209 -10.69 -5.09 30.52
C CYS A 209 -11.10 -5.83 31.79
N ASP A 210 -12.42 -5.94 32.00
CA ASP A 210 -12.98 -6.48 33.25
C ASP A 210 -13.22 -7.99 33.19
N VAL A 211 -12.91 -8.62 32.04
CA VAL A 211 -13.16 -10.03 31.79
C VAL A 211 -11.84 -10.77 31.78
N ALA A 212 -11.59 -11.63 32.76
CA ALA A 212 -10.32 -12.37 32.87
C ALA A 212 -9.96 -13.19 31.62
N LYS A 213 -10.98 -13.67 30.88
CA LYS A 213 -10.85 -14.36 29.61
C LYS A 213 -11.90 -13.82 28.62
N PRO A 214 -11.61 -12.73 27.91
CA PRO A 214 -12.54 -12.18 26.92
C PRO A 214 -12.78 -13.17 25.77
N ASP A 215 -13.90 -13.02 25.07
CA ASP A 215 -14.29 -13.90 23.96
C ASP A 215 -13.32 -13.78 22.77
N GLU A 216 -12.66 -14.89 22.43
CA GLU A 216 -11.64 -14.91 21.37
C GLU A 216 -12.17 -14.46 20.01
N ARG A 217 -13.40 -14.86 19.68
CA ARG A 217 -14.00 -14.53 18.37
C ARG A 217 -14.28 -13.04 18.26
N SER A 218 -14.74 -12.42 19.34
CA SER A 218 -15.00 -10.98 19.41
C SER A 218 -13.70 -10.18 19.25
N LEU A 219 -12.65 -10.56 20.00
CA LEU A 219 -11.32 -9.93 19.88
C LEU A 219 -10.72 -10.12 18.49
N MET A 220 -10.72 -11.35 17.94
CA MET A 220 -10.23 -11.60 16.58
C MET A 220 -10.97 -10.76 15.54
N THR A 221 -12.29 -10.60 15.68
CA THR A 221 -13.09 -9.77 14.78
C THR A 221 -12.61 -8.33 14.79
N TYR A 222 -12.40 -7.77 15.98
CA TYR A 222 -11.96 -6.38 16.10
C TYR A 222 -10.51 -6.19 15.66
N ILE A 223 -9.59 -7.04 16.11
CA ILE A 223 -8.17 -6.98 15.74
C ILE A 223 -7.97 -7.18 14.23
N ALA A 224 -8.82 -7.93 13.55
CA ALA A 224 -8.79 -8.01 12.09
C ALA A 224 -9.05 -6.65 11.41
N TYR A 225 -9.90 -5.78 11.98
CA TYR A 225 -10.07 -4.41 11.46
C TYR A 225 -8.81 -3.57 11.66
N TRP A 226 -8.14 -3.71 12.81
CA TRP A 226 -6.85 -3.07 13.07
C TRP A 226 -5.80 -3.52 12.04
N PHE A 227 -5.71 -4.84 11.81
CA PHE A 227 -4.83 -5.40 10.78
C PHE A 227 -5.09 -4.79 9.41
N HIS A 228 -6.34 -4.74 8.96
CA HIS A 228 -6.68 -4.23 7.63
C HIS A 228 -6.39 -2.75 7.48
N ALA A 229 -6.76 -1.94 8.48
CA ALA A 229 -6.51 -0.51 8.46
C ALA A 229 -5.00 -0.21 8.33
N PHE A 230 -4.18 -0.80 9.21
CA PHE A 230 -2.74 -0.56 9.19
C PHE A 230 -2.03 -1.21 8.00
N SER A 231 -2.41 -2.41 7.60
CA SER A 231 -1.84 -3.05 6.41
C SER A 231 -2.17 -2.27 5.13
N GLN A 232 -3.34 -1.63 5.06
CA GLN A 232 -3.68 -0.75 3.95
C GLN A 232 -2.83 0.52 3.96
N MET A 233 -2.61 1.14 5.13
CA MET A 233 -1.72 2.29 5.28
C MET A 233 -0.29 1.95 4.85
N ASP A 234 0.28 0.85 5.35
CA ASP A 234 1.62 0.38 4.99
C ASP A 234 1.75 0.17 3.45
N ARG A 235 0.71 -0.37 2.80
CA ARG A 235 0.69 -0.56 1.34
C ARG A 235 0.68 0.76 0.58
N VAL A 236 -0.11 1.73 1.03
CA VAL A 236 -0.20 3.07 0.42
C VAL A 236 1.12 3.81 0.57
N GLU A 237 1.71 3.79 1.77
CA GLU A 237 3.00 4.44 2.02
C GLU A 237 4.12 3.83 1.18
N ASN A 238 4.22 2.50 1.15
CA ASN A 238 5.22 1.80 0.34
C ASN A 238 5.01 2.05 -1.17
N ALA A 239 3.77 2.18 -1.63
CA ALA A 239 3.49 2.60 -3.01
C ALA A 239 3.95 4.03 -3.26
N GLY A 240 3.69 4.95 -2.32
CA GLY A 240 4.17 6.34 -2.36
C GLY A 240 5.68 6.43 -2.47
N ARG A 241 6.43 5.75 -1.59
CA ARG A 241 7.91 5.71 -1.63
C ARG A 241 8.45 5.16 -2.95
N ARG A 242 7.78 4.16 -3.54
CA ARG A 242 8.17 3.62 -4.87
C ARG A 242 7.94 4.65 -5.98
N VAL A 243 6.82 5.37 -5.95
CA VAL A 243 6.52 6.44 -6.92
C VAL A 243 7.53 7.58 -6.78
N GLU A 244 7.82 8.02 -5.55
CA GLU A 244 8.82 9.06 -5.29
C GLU A 244 10.19 8.68 -5.83
N LYS A 245 10.65 7.45 -5.55
CA LYS A 245 11.91 6.93 -6.09
C LYS A 245 11.90 6.90 -7.61
N PHE A 246 10.78 6.52 -8.24
CA PHE A 246 10.66 6.54 -9.69
C PHE A 246 10.76 7.98 -10.25
N VAL A 247 10.02 8.92 -9.69
CA VAL A 247 10.03 10.35 -10.09
C VAL A 247 11.43 10.95 -9.94
N SER A 248 12.11 10.71 -8.82
CA SER A 248 13.50 11.15 -8.61
C SER A 248 14.45 10.60 -9.68
N ASN A 249 14.31 9.32 -10.03
CA ASN A 249 15.11 8.71 -11.08
C ASN A 249 14.82 9.29 -12.47
N MET A 250 13.57 9.61 -12.76
CA MET A 250 13.15 10.25 -14.02
C MET A 250 13.67 11.68 -14.12
N ASN A 251 13.59 12.45 -13.03
CA ASN A 251 14.17 13.79 -12.98
C ASN A 251 15.68 13.75 -13.27
N GLY A 252 16.41 12.83 -12.63
CA GLY A 252 17.83 12.65 -12.92
C GLY A 252 18.13 12.14 -14.34
N ALA A 253 17.21 11.42 -15.01
CA ALA A 253 17.38 11.06 -16.42
C ALA A 253 17.16 12.26 -17.34
N TRP A 254 16.15 13.08 -17.05
CA TRP A 254 15.87 14.32 -17.76
C TRP A 254 17.00 15.34 -17.64
N GLU A 255 17.56 15.51 -16.44
CA GLU A 255 18.74 16.38 -16.22
C GLU A 255 19.94 15.94 -17.07
N MET A 256 20.19 14.63 -17.17
CA MET A 256 21.25 14.11 -18.03
C MET A 256 20.98 14.35 -19.51
N GLN A 257 19.74 14.16 -19.97
CA GLN A 257 19.33 14.46 -21.36
C GLN A 257 19.55 15.94 -21.69
N ASN A 258 19.05 16.83 -20.84
CA ASN A 258 19.22 18.28 -21.03
C ASN A 258 20.70 18.67 -21.01
N SER A 259 21.49 18.11 -20.09
CA SER A 259 22.95 18.33 -20.02
C SER A 259 23.64 17.86 -21.30
N TYR A 260 23.29 16.67 -21.81
CA TYR A 260 23.81 16.15 -23.07
C TYR A 260 23.50 17.11 -24.23
N GLU A 261 22.24 17.55 -24.36
CA GLU A 261 21.83 18.42 -25.47
C GLU A 261 22.55 19.77 -25.43
N VAL A 262 22.62 20.42 -24.26
CA VAL A 262 23.29 21.71 -24.10
C VAL A 262 24.78 21.60 -24.40
N ARG A 263 25.45 20.58 -23.86
CA ARG A 263 26.88 20.36 -24.06
C ARG A 263 27.20 19.99 -25.52
N MET A 264 26.39 19.13 -26.13
CA MET A 264 26.53 18.76 -27.55
C MET A 264 26.35 19.97 -28.48
N ARG A 265 25.31 20.79 -28.26
CA ARG A 265 25.10 22.05 -29.01
C ARG A 265 26.32 22.97 -28.88
N THR A 266 26.82 23.13 -27.67
CA THR A 266 27.98 24.01 -27.38
C THR A 266 29.23 23.52 -28.11
N LEU A 267 29.52 22.22 -28.05
CA LEU A 267 30.68 21.64 -28.73
C LEU A 267 30.57 21.80 -30.26
N LEU A 268 29.42 21.48 -30.84
CA LEU A 268 29.19 21.65 -32.29
C LEU A 268 29.35 23.10 -32.73
N MET A 269 28.82 24.05 -31.96
CA MET A 269 28.97 25.48 -32.21
C MET A 269 30.43 25.92 -32.18
N GLN A 270 31.18 25.53 -31.14
CA GLN A 270 32.61 25.85 -31.01
C GLN A 270 33.45 25.27 -32.17
N ILE A 271 33.14 24.05 -32.61
CA ILE A 271 33.79 23.44 -33.77
C ILE A 271 33.48 24.23 -35.04
N ALA A 272 32.22 24.62 -35.25
CA ALA A 272 31.81 25.40 -36.41
C ALA A 272 32.48 26.78 -36.45
N GLU A 273 32.50 27.50 -35.33
CA GLU A 273 33.16 28.80 -35.19
C GLU A 273 34.65 28.71 -35.50
N GLN A 274 35.34 27.68 -34.99
CA GLN A 274 36.78 27.51 -35.24
C GLN A 274 37.08 27.19 -36.69
N ARG A 275 36.25 26.37 -37.35
CA ARG A 275 36.38 26.08 -38.78
C ARG A 275 36.18 27.34 -39.61
N GLN A 276 35.14 28.12 -39.31
CA GLN A 276 34.87 29.38 -39.98
C GLN A 276 36.02 30.38 -39.77
N ALA A 277 36.57 30.48 -38.55
CA ALA A 277 37.71 31.33 -38.24
C ALA A 277 38.95 30.97 -39.09
N TRP A 278 39.20 29.69 -39.33
CA TRP A 278 40.30 29.26 -40.22
C TRP A 278 40.02 29.51 -41.69
N GLU A 279 38.76 29.40 -42.13
CA GLU A 279 38.37 29.66 -43.53
C GLU A 279 38.53 31.13 -43.92
N VAL A 280 38.21 32.06 -43.01
CA VAL A 280 38.32 33.50 -43.27
C VAL A 280 39.72 34.07 -43.00
N ALA A 281 40.57 33.32 -42.29
CA ALA A 281 41.89 33.78 -41.92
C ALA A 281 42.80 33.96 -43.15
N ARG A 282 43.43 35.13 -43.26
CA ARG A 282 44.36 35.47 -44.35
C ARG A 282 45.79 35.58 -43.83
N PHE A 283 46.75 35.35 -44.70
CA PHE A 283 48.17 35.53 -44.43
C PHE A 283 48.63 36.85 -45.05
N ASP A 284 49.24 37.73 -44.27
CA ASP A 284 49.68 39.06 -44.71
C ASP A 284 51.05 39.07 -45.41
N GLY A 285 51.73 37.92 -45.46
CA GLY A 285 53.05 37.77 -46.09
C GLY A 285 54.24 38.06 -45.16
N SER A 286 54.00 38.52 -43.94
CA SER A 286 55.03 38.90 -42.98
C SER A 286 55.44 37.74 -42.07
N TYR A 287 56.71 37.73 -41.67
CA TYR A 287 57.22 36.77 -40.68
C TYR A 287 56.56 36.95 -39.31
N ALA A 288 56.20 38.18 -38.95
CA ALA A 288 55.54 38.49 -37.67
C ALA A 288 54.15 37.86 -37.61
N ASP A 289 53.37 37.94 -38.68
CA ASP A 289 52.07 37.29 -38.82
C ASP A 289 52.18 35.76 -38.82
N ALA A 290 53.12 35.19 -39.59
CA ALA A 290 53.38 33.75 -39.59
C ALA A 290 53.69 33.22 -38.18
N ARG A 291 54.49 33.96 -37.40
CA ARG A 291 54.84 33.60 -36.02
C ARG A 291 53.63 33.66 -35.09
N GLU A 292 52.78 34.67 -35.22
CA GLU A 292 51.59 34.83 -34.40
C GLU A 292 50.52 33.78 -34.73
N GLN A 293 50.26 33.54 -36.02
CA GLN A 293 49.32 32.50 -36.46
C GLN A 293 49.77 31.10 -36.00
N ASN A 294 51.07 30.80 -36.03
CA ASN A 294 51.61 29.55 -35.51
C ASN A 294 51.47 29.44 -33.98
N ARG A 295 51.60 30.55 -33.25
CA ARG A 295 51.39 30.59 -31.80
C ARG A 295 49.93 30.30 -31.43
N GLU A 296 48.99 30.94 -32.11
CA GLU A 296 47.55 30.73 -31.89
C GLU A 296 47.13 29.31 -32.29
N PHE A 297 47.65 28.78 -33.39
CA PHE A 297 47.41 27.38 -33.78
C PHE A 297 47.96 26.38 -32.75
N SER A 298 49.16 26.63 -32.21
CA SER A 298 49.74 25.81 -31.14
C SER A 298 48.91 25.88 -29.86
N ARG A 299 48.39 27.07 -29.50
CA ARG A 299 47.50 27.26 -28.35
C ARG A 299 46.18 26.49 -28.53
N TYR A 300 45.58 26.55 -29.71
CA TYR A 300 44.39 25.78 -30.06
C TYR A 300 44.63 24.27 -29.85
N LYS A 301 45.73 23.73 -30.38
CA LYS A 301 46.07 22.30 -30.26
C LYS A 301 46.24 21.87 -28.80
N GLN A 302 46.90 22.69 -27.98
CA GLN A 302 47.21 22.36 -26.60
C GLN A 302 46.02 22.51 -25.64
N LYS A 303 45.13 23.48 -25.90
CA LYS A 303 43.98 23.78 -25.02
C LYS A 303 42.67 23.29 -25.63
N SER A 304 42.15 24.01 -26.63
CA SER A 304 40.80 23.82 -27.16
C SER A 304 40.59 22.41 -27.74
N LYS A 305 41.50 21.96 -28.62
CA LYS A 305 41.38 20.63 -29.24
C LYS A 305 41.40 19.50 -28.21
N ARG A 306 42.29 19.55 -27.21
CA ARG A 306 42.31 18.54 -26.13
C ARG A 306 41.03 18.54 -25.32
N ALA A 307 40.52 19.72 -24.96
CA ALA A 307 39.25 19.85 -24.25
C ALA A 307 38.09 19.25 -25.04
N TRP A 308 38.03 19.51 -26.35
CA TRP A 308 36.98 18.97 -27.23
C TRP A 308 37.07 17.47 -27.45
N VAL A 309 38.28 16.90 -27.53
CA VAL A 309 38.46 15.43 -27.57
C VAL A 309 37.91 14.78 -26.29
N ALA A 310 38.21 15.36 -25.13
CA ALA A 310 37.69 14.87 -23.86
C ALA A 310 36.15 15.00 -23.81
N GLU A 311 35.62 16.17 -24.16
CA GLU A 311 34.18 16.44 -24.18
C GLU A 311 33.42 15.50 -25.12
N LYS A 312 33.96 15.19 -26.30
CA LYS A 312 33.41 14.21 -27.24
C LYS A 312 33.27 12.82 -26.60
N SER A 313 34.31 12.38 -25.89
CA SER A 313 34.29 11.09 -25.17
C SER A 313 33.26 11.10 -24.04
N ASP A 314 33.22 12.18 -23.27
CA ASP A 314 32.30 12.34 -22.14
C ASP A 314 30.83 12.37 -22.60
N LEU A 315 30.53 13.00 -23.73
CA LEU A 315 29.19 13.03 -24.32
C LEU A 315 28.74 11.65 -24.79
N ALA A 316 29.63 10.86 -25.39
CA ALA A 316 29.32 9.47 -25.76
C ALA A 316 29.05 8.60 -24.52
N GLY A 317 29.85 8.77 -23.46
CA GLY A 317 29.63 8.11 -22.16
C GLY A 317 28.31 8.53 -21.51
N LEU A 318 28.00 9.82 -21.51
CA LEU A 318 26.75 10.36 -20.97
C LEU A 318 25.53 9.81 -21.72
N LEU A 319 25.55 9.77 -23.05
CA LEU A 319 24.48 9.16 -23.85
C LEU A 319 24.29 7.69 -23.53
N GLY A 320 25.39 6.94 -23.36
CA GLY A 320 25.36 5.55 -22.90
C GLY A 320 24.68 5.42 -21.53
N ASN A 321 25.06 6.26 -20.57
CA ASN A 321 24.48 6.28 -19.23
C ASN A 321 22.97 6.60 -19.24
N ILE A 322 22.54 7.57 -20.05
CA ILE A 322 21.11 7.90 -20.23
C ILE A 322 20.36 6.67 -20.74
N LYS A 323 20.85 6.04 -21.81
CA LYS A 323 20.21 4.84 -22.40
C LYS A 323 20.13 3.69 -21.41
N THR A 324 21.21 3.40 -20.69
CA THR A 324 21.23 2.36 -19.65
C THR A 324 20.26 2.68 -18.50
N LYS A 325 20.21 3.94 -18.04
CA LYS A 325 19.29 4.35 -16.98
C LYS A 325 17.83 4.17 -17.40
N LEU A 326 17.45 4.58 -18.61
CA LEU A 326 16.09 4.39 -19.13
C LEU A 326 15.75 2.90 -19.34
N ALA A 327 16.68 2.12 -19.90
CA ALA A 327 16.52 0.69 -20.12
C ALA A 327 16.31 -0.08 -18.81
N THR A 328 16.96 0.33 -17.72
CA THR A 328 16.79 -0.26 -16.37
C THR A 328 15.32 -0.20 -15.92
N TYR A 329 14.60 0.86 -16.30
CA TYR A 329 13.18 1.05 -16.01
C TYR A 329 12.26 0.60 -17.16
N ARG A 330 12.81 -0.09 -18.17
CA ARG A 330 12.09 -0.53 -19.38
C ARG A 330 11.39 0.61 -20.12
N LEU A 331 11.99 1.80 -20.07
CA LEU A 331 11.52 2.97 -20.80
C LEU A 331 12.11 2.99 -22.20
N LEU A 332 11.47 3.74 -23.09
CA LEU A 332 11.97 3.97 -24.43
C LEU A 332 13.40 4.54 -24.36
N PRO A 333 14.35 3.98 -25.13
CA PRO A 333 15.70 4.52 -25.21
C PRO A 333 15.66 5.98 -25.67
N TYR A 334 16.49 6.83 -25.06
CA TYR A 334 16.64 8.20 -25.52
C TYR A 334 17.39 8.22 -26.85
N GLU A 335 16.77 8.84 -27.83
CA GLU A 335 17.38 9.19 -29.11
C GLU A 335 17.50 10.71 -29.17
N PRO A 336 18.73 11.26 -29.23
CA PRO A 336 18.91 12.69 -29.33
C PRO A 336 18.39 13.20 -30.68
N PRO A 337 18.00 14.48 -30.78
CA PRO A 337 17.65 15.11 -32.05
C PRO A 337 18.74 14.88 -33.12
N PRO A 338 18.38 14.71 -34.41
CA PRO A 338 19.35 14.38 -35.47
C PRO A 338 20.57 15.32 -35.53
N GLU A 339 20.36 16.61 -35.28
CA GLU A 339 21.40 17.64 -35.23
C GLU A 339 22.34 17.50 -34.03
N LEU A 340 21.92 16.83 -32.95
CA LEU A 340 22.70 16.55 -31.73
C LEU A 340 23.13 15.09 -31.63
N SER A 341 23.00 14.34 -32.72
CA SER A 341 23.42 12.95 -32.77
C SER A 341 24.94 12.84 -32.74
N VAL A 342 25.43 11.68 -32.27
CA VAL A 342 26.85 11.35 -32.31
C VAL A 342 27.38 11.38 -33.75
N GLU A 343 26.56 10.98 -34.72
CA GLU A 343 26.90 11.03 -36.14
C GLU A 343 27.13 12.47 -36.63
N SER A 344 26.29 13.42 -36.20
CA SER A 344 26.46 14.84 -36.52
C SER A 344 27.75 15.40 -35.92
N LEU A 345 28.10 14.99 -34.69
CA LEU A 345 29.38 15.35 -34.08
C LEU A 345 30.57 14.75 -34.83
N GLU A 346 30.51 13.48 -35.24
CA GLU A 346 31.59 12.87 -36.04
C GLU A 346 31.79 13.58 -37.38
N LYS A 347 30.70 13.94 -38.08
CA LYS A 347 30.78 14.72 -39.32
C LYS A 347 31.44 16.09 -39.09
N ALA A 348 31.04 16.80 -38.03
CA ALA A 348 31.65 18.08 -37.66
C ALA A 348 33.14 17.92 -37.30
N TRP A 349 33.49 16.85 -36.61
CA TRP A 349 34.86 16.52 -36.20
C TRP A 349 35.77 16.21 -37.38
N VAL A 350 35.32 15.41 -38.35
CA VAL A 350 36.05 15.15 -39.60
C VAL A 350 36.30 16.46 -40.34
N GLY A 351 35.28 17.29 -40.48
CA GLY A 351 35.43 18.61 -41.12
C GLY A 351 36.39 19.55 -40.39
N LEU A 352 36.53 19.44 -39.07
CA LEU A 352 37.52 20.18 -38.27
C LEU A 352 38.94 19.67 -38.56
N VAL A 353 39.14 18.36 -38.58
CA VAL A 353 40.44 17.75 -38.88
C VAL A 353 40.90 18.11 -40.29
N ASP A 354 39.99 18.10 -41.27
CA ASP A 354 40.31 18.51 -42.65
C ASP A 354 40.65 20.00 -42.76
N ALA A 355 39.98 20.86 -42.00
CA ALA A 355 40.31 22.28 -41.93
C ALA A 355 41.66 22.51 -41.23
N GLU A 356 41.96 21.73 -40.18
CA GLU A 356 43.23 21.76 -39.47
C GLU A 356 44.42 21.31 -40.35
N HIS A 357 44.21 20.37 -41.27
CA HIS A 357 45.26 19.92 -42.20
C HIS A 357 45.54 20.95 -43.30
N ARG A 358 44.54 21.74 -43.68
CA ARG A 358 44.68 22.81 -44.70
C ARG A 358 45.25 24.10 -44.12
N ARG A 359 45.17 24.27 -42.80
CA ARG A 359 45.65 25.42 -42.04
C ARG A 359 47.13 25.24 -41.68
#